data_AF-A0A7Y8MCH0-F1
#
_entry.id   AF-A0A7Y8MCH0-F1
#
_cell.length_a   1.000
_cell.length_b   1.000
_cell.length_c   1.000
_cell.angle_alpha   90.00
_cell.angle_beta   90.00
_cell.angle_gamma   90.00
#
_symmetry.space_group_name_H-M   'P 1'
#
loop_
_entity.id
_entity.type
_entity.pdbx_description
1 polymer ?
#
loop_
_entity_poly.entity_id
_entity_poly.type
_entity_poly.pdbx_seq_one_letter_code
_entity_poly.pdbx_strand_id
1 'polypeptide(L)'
;MTRDPLSIEPLTGPAIEPAIPELARLRIAVFRDWPYLYEGDAAYEARYLARYVETPGALVVLAREGGHIVGAATGLPLRHEEAAFRAPLEGAGYRAEELFYFGESV
;
A
#
# COMPACT_ATOMS: atom_id res chain seq x y z
N MET A 1 -7.42 5.10 30.52
CA MET A 1 -8.12 5.21 29.22
C MET A 1 -7.93 3.88 28.51
N THR A 2 -9.00 3.13 28.29
CA THR A 2 -8.97 1.94 27.43
C THR A 2 -8.88 2.44 25.98
N ARG A 3 -7.83 2.05 25.27
CA ARG A 3 -7.74 2.26 23.82
C ARG A 3 -8.86 1.49 23.12
N ASP A 4 -9.34 2.03 22.02
CA ASP A 4 -10.25 1.29 21.14
C ASP A 4 -9.55 0.03 20.60
N PRO A 5 -10.27 -1.05 20.30
CA PRO A 5 -9.65 -2.26 19.77
C PRO A 5 -9.09 -2.02 18.36
N LEU A 6 -7.90 -2.56 18.10
CA LEU A 6 -7.27 -2.57 16.78
C LEU A 6 -7.92 -3.66 15.90
N SER A 7 -8.31 -3.31 14.68
CA SER A 7 -8.72 -4.27 13.65
C SER A 7 -7.78 -4.23 12.44
N ILE A 8 -7.64 -5.39 11.78
CA ILE A 8 -6.84 -5.54 10.55
C ILE A 8 -7.77 -6.01 9.43
N GLU A 9 -7.78 -5.29 8.32
CA GLU A 9 -8.71 -5.49 7.21
C GLU A 9 -7.95 -5.57 5.88
N PRO A 10 -7.94 -6.74 5.21
CA PRO A 10 -7.44 -6.85 3.85
C PRO A 10 -8.50 -6.40 2.83
N LEU A 11 -8.11 -5.51 1.92
CA LEU A 11 -8.93 -4.97 0.84
C LEU A 11 -8.29 -5.27 -0.51
N THR A 12 -9.12 -5.58 -1.51
CA THR A 12 -8.70 -5.82 -2.89
C THR A 12 -9.65 -5.14 -3.87
N GLY A 13 -9.15 -4.77 -5.04
CA GLY A 13 -9.95 -4.19 -6.12
C GLY A 13 -10.76 -2.95 -5.69
N PRO A 14 -12.02 -2.81 -6.14
CA PRO A 14 -12.87 -1.65 -5.82
C PRO A 14 -13.11 -1.41 -4.32
N ALA A 15 -12.93 -2.41 -3.47
CA ALA A 15 -13.07 -2.25 -2.02
C ALA A 15 -12.00 -1.33 -1.41
N ILE A 16 -10.90 -1.08 -2.13
CA ILE A 16 -9.83 -0.16 -1.71
C ILE A 16 -10.27 1.31 -1.88
N GLU A 17 -11.09 1.62 -2.88
CA GLU A 17 -11.43 3.01 -3.28
C GLU A 17 -11.91 3.89 -2.11
N PRO A 18 -12.83 3.43 -1.23
CA PRO A 18 -13.32 4.28 -0.14
C PRO A 18 -12.24 4.65 0.89
N ALA A 19 -11.16 3.85 0.98
CA ALA A 19 -10.08 4.08 1.93
C ALA A 19 -9.01 5.05 1.42
N ILE A 20 -8.95 5.31 0.10
CA ILE A 20 -7.88 6.09 -0.53
C ILE A 20 -7.71 7.49 0.10
N PRO A 21 -8.76 8.30 0.33
CA PRO A 21 -8.58 9.65 0.86
C PRO A 21 -7.97 9.68 2.26
N GLU A 22 -8.40 8.76 3.14
CA GLU A 22 -7.90 8.66 4.52
C GLU A 22 -6.47 8.10 4.55
N LEU A 23 -6.21 7.07 3.74
CA LEU A 23 -4.88 6.46 3.62
C LEU A 23 -3.84 7.43 3.03
N ALA A 24 -4.20 8.19 1.98
CA ALA A 24 -3.32 9.21 1.40
C ALA A 24 -2.91 10.27 2.44
N ARG A 25 -3.85 10.70 3.29
CA ARG A 25 -3.56 11.62 4.39
C ARG A 25 -2.60 11.04 5.42
N LEU A 26 -2.79 9.78 5.81
CA LEU A 26 -1.89 9.10 6.75
C LEU A 26 -0.47 9.01 6.20
N ARG A 27 -0.32 8.57 4.95
CA ARG A 27 0.99 8.41 4.29
C ARG A 27 1.78 9.72 4.28
N ILE A 28 1.14 10.84 3.95
CA ILE A 28 1.78 12.17 3.96
C ILE A 28 2.19 12.60 5.37
N ALA A 29 1.36 12.34 6.37
CA ALA A 29 1.70 12.66 7.75
C ALA A 29 2.96 11.89 8.18
N VAL A 30 2.98 10.58 7.96
CA VAL A 30 4.13 9.71 8.29
C VAL A 30 5.39 10.12 7.54
N PHE A 31 5.30 10.41 6.23
CA PHE A 31 6.46 10.85 5.44
C PHE A 31 6.99 12.22 5.84
N ARG A 32 6.14 13.13 6.35
CA ARG A 32 6.57 14.43 6.87
C ARG A 32 7.26 14.34 8.23
N ASP A 33 6.89 13.35 9.05
CA ASP A 33 7.46 13.16 10.38
C ASP A 33 8.90 12.62 10.37
N TRP A 34 9.35 12.10 9.22
CA TRP A 34 10.73 11.64 9.00
C TRP A 34 11.43 12.50 7.93
N PRO A 35 12.76 12.66 7.97
CA PRO A 35 13.51 13.49 7.02
C PRO A 35 13.65 12.82 5.63
N TYR A 36 12.55 12.31 5.08
CA TYR A 36 12.50 11.85 3.71
C TYR A 36 12.54 13.07 2.78
N LEU A 37 13.29 12.97 1.67
CA LEU A 37 13.26 13.95 0.57
C LEU A 37 11.96 13.82 -0.27
N TYR A 38 10.88 13.37 0.36
CA TYR A 38 9.64 13.02 -0.29
C TYR A 38 8.62 14.14 -0.14
N GLU A 39 8.49 14.96 -1.19
CA GLU A 39 7.49 16.02 -1.30
C GLU A 39 6.22 15.51 -2.00
N GLY A 40 5.61 14.46 -1.45
CA GLY A 40 4.33 13.95 -1.93
C GLY A 40 3.15 14.83 -1.51
N ASP A 41 2.06 14.79 -2.29
CA ASP A 41 0.78 15.40 -1.95
C ASP A 41 -0.37 14.37 -1.99
N ALA A 42 -1.54 14.76 -1.46
CA ALA A 42 -2.67 13.83 -1.33
C ALA A 42 -3.20 13.35 -2.68
N ALA A 43 -3.08 14.17 -3.73
CA ALA A 43 -3.52 13.80 -5.06
C ALA A 43 -2.54 12.82 -5.72
N TYR A 44 -1.24 12.97 -5.48
CA TYR A 44 -0.20 12.02 -5.88
C TYR A 44 -0.40 10.68 -5.19
N GLU A 45 -0.56 10.67 -3.87
CA GLU A 45 -0.82 9.44 -3.11
C GLU A 45 -2.11 8.75 -3.54
N ALA A 46 -3.17 9.50 -3.82
CA ALA A 46 -4.42 8.92 -4.31
C ALA A 46 -4.26 8.23 -5.67
N ARG A 47 -3.52 8.84 -6.61
CA ARG A 47 -3.19 8.20 -7.89
C ARG A 47 -2.31 6.97 -7.71
N TYR A 48 -1.35 7.03 -6.80
CA TYR A 48 -0.52 5.90 -6.46
C TYR A 48 -1.36 4.72 -5.93
N LEU A 49 -2.27 4.99 -5.00
CA LEU A 49 -3.16 3.98 -4.42
C LEU A 49 -4.21 3.45 -5.42
N ALA A 50 -4.63 4.26 -6.40
CA ALA A 50 -5.53 3.82 -7.46
C ALA A 50 -4.94 2.67 -8.30
N ARG A 51 -3.61 2.59 -8.45
CA ARG A 51 -2.95 1.44 -9.08
C ARG A 51 -3.33 0.10 -8.43
N TYR A 52 -3.49 0.07 -7.11
CA TYR A 52 -3.86 -1.15 -6.39
C TYR A 52 -5.33 -1.54 -6.58
N VAL A 53 -6.20 -0.57 -6.86
CA VAL A 53 -7.60 -0.84 -7.25
C VAL A 53 -7.64 -1.57 -8.59
N GLU A 54 -6.83 -1.12 -9.54
CA GLU A 54 -6.85 -1.59 -10.93
C GLU A 54 -6.01 -2.85 -11.18
N THR A 55 -5.10 -3.19 -10.27
CA THR A 55 -4.15 -4.31 -10.45
C THR A 55 -4.76 -5.64 -9.96
N PRO A 56 -4.96 -6.64 -10.84
CA PRO A 56 -5.49 -7.93 -10.43
C PRO A 56 -4.59 -8.64 -9.41
N GLY A 57 -5.17 -8.98 -8.26
CA GLY A 57 -4.47 -9.63 -7.16
C GLY A 57 -3.69 -8.68 -6.25
N ALA A 58 -3.76 -7.37 -6.46
CA ALA A 58 -3.24 -6.39 -5.51
C ALA A 58 -4.02 -6.39 -4.19
N LEU A 59 -3.34 -6.00 -3.13
CA LEU A 59 -3.80 -6.03 -1.74
C LEU A 59 -3.42 -4.73 -1.03
N VAL A 60 -4.36 -4.18 -0.28
CA VAL A 60 -4.12 -3.17 0.74
C VAL A 60 -4.62 -3.71 2.06
N VAL A 61 -3.74 -3.81 3.06
CA VAL A 61 -4.12 -4.18 4.43
C VAL A 61 -4.21 -2.90 5.24
N LEU A 62 -5.35 -2.66 5.88
CA LEU A 62 -5.58 -1.50 6.76
C LEU A 62 -5.56 -1.93 8.22
N ALA A 63 -4.93 -1.13 9.06
CA ALA A 63 -5.09 -1.17 10.50
C ALA A 63 -6.02 -0.04 10.95
N ARG A 64 -7.07 -0.35 11.72
CA ARG A 64 -8.02 0.63 12.23
C ARG A 64 -8.13 0.62 13.75
N GLU A 65 -8.17 1.80 14.35
CA GLU A 65 -8.43 2.02 15.78
C GLU A 65 -9.47 3.16 15.89
N GLY A 66 -10.57 2.94 16.62
CA GLY A 66 -11.63 3.95 16.78
C GLY A 66 -12.31 4.37 15.46
N GLY A 67 -12.31 3.50 14.45
CA GLY A 67 -12.87 3.77 13.11
C GLY A 67 -11.91 4.48 12.15
N HIS A 68 -10.74 4.91 12.61
CA HIS A 68 -9.74 5.61 11.81
C HIS A 68 -8.65 4.67 11.30
N ILE A 69 -8.14 4.91 10.09
CA ILE A 69 -6.94 4.21 9.60
C ILE A 69 -5.73 4.74 10.36
N VAL A 70 -5.02 3.84 11.04
CA VAL A 70 -3.81 4.13 11.83
C VAL A 70 -2.55 3.48 11.26
N GLY A 71 -2.70 2.65 10.24
CA GLY A 71 -1.58 2.02 9.53
C GLY A 71 -2.06 1.32 8.27
N ALA A 72 -1.14 1.04 7.35
CA ALA A 72 -1.43 0.25 6.18
C ALA A 72 -0.21 -0.46 5.62
N ALA A 73 -0.44 -1.55 4.88
CA ALA A 73 0.57 -2.21 4.05
C ALA A 73 0.01 -2.48 2.65
N THR A 74 0.86 -2.38 1.63
CA THR A 74 0.51 -2.61 0.23
C THR A 74 1.27 -3.80 -0.34
N GLY A 75 0.67 -4.46 -1.33
CA GLY A 75 1.35 -5.49 -2.09
C GLY A 75 0.62 -5.88 -3.36
N LEU A 76 1.34 -6.50 -4.28
CA LEU A 76 0.81 -6.96 -5.55
C LEU A 76 1.62 -8.16 -6.08
N PRO A 77 1.04 -8.98 -6.98
CA PRO A 77 1.81 -10.03 -7.64
C PRO A 77 2.98 -9.43 -8.41
N LEU A 78 4.19 -9.94 -8.21
CA LEU A 78 5.43 -9.34 -8.70
C LEU A 78 5.42 -9.10 -10.22
N ARG A 79 4.74 -9.97 -11.00
CA ARG A 79 4.52 -9.78 -12.44
C ARG A 79 3.89 -8.42 -12.84
N HIS A 80 3.17 -7.78 -11.92
CA HIS A 80 2.54 -6.46 -12.12
C HIS A 80 3.43 -5.30 -11.62
N GLU A 81 4.64 -5.59 -11.15
CA GLU A 81 5.60 -4.57 -10.70
C GLU A 81 6.51 -4.07 -11.83
N GLU A 82 7.18 -2.95 -11.60
CA GLU A 82 8.16 -2.40 -12.54
C GLU A 82 9.32 -3.37 -12.80
N ALA A 83 9.87 -3.31 -14.01
CA ALA A 83 10.98 -4.19 -14.43
C ALA A 83 12.20 -4.09 -13.50
N ALA A 84 12.42 -2.92 -12.87
CA ALA A 84 13.50 -2.72 -11.91
C ALA A 84 13.41 -3.66 -10.69
N PHE A 85 12.20 -4.04 -10.27
CA PHE A 85 11.98 -4.98 -9.17
C PHE A 85 11.90 -6.43 -9.64
N ARG A 86 11.37 -6.66 -10.86
CA ARG A 86 11.25 -8.01 -11.44
C ARG A 86 12.59 -8.59 -11.89
N ALA A 87 13.38 -7.80 -12.63
CA ALA A 87 14.56 -8.28 -13.34
C ALA A 87 15.64 -8.92 -12.44
N PRO A 88 15.94 -8.41 -11.23
CA PRO A 88 16.90 -9.06 -10.34
C PRO A 88 16.45 -10.46 -9.89
N LEU A 89 15.15 -10.64 -9.64
CA LEU A 89 14.59 -11.92 -9.19
C LEU A 89 14.48 -12.91 -10.36
N GLU A 90 14.05 -12.44 -11.53
CA GLU A 90 14.05 -13.24 -12.76
C GLU A 90 15.47 -13.68 -13.15
N GLY A 91 16.45 -12.77 -13.06
CA GLY A 91 17.86 -13.08 -13.30
C GLY A 91 18.46 -14.09 -12.31
N ALA A 92 17.91 -14.17 -11.10
CA ALA A 92 18.25 -15.19 -10.11
C ALA A 92 17.48 -16.53 -10.30
N GLY A 93 16.63 -16.63 -11.33
CA GLY A 93 15.88 -17.83 -11.68
C GLY A 93 14.50 -17.95 -11.03
N TYR A 94 14.01 -16.92 -10.34
CA TYR A 94 12.64 -16.90 -9.81
C TYR A 94 11.63 -16.53 -10.91
N ARG A 95 10.42 -17.10 -10.83
CA ARG A 95 9.33 -16.79 -11.75
C ARG A 95 8.44 -15.69 -11.17
N ALA A 96 8.37 -14.53 -11.82
CA ALA A 96 7.59 -13.39 -11.31
C ALA A 96 6.08 -13.68 -11.18
N GLU A 97 5.57 -14.67 -11.91
CA GLU A 97 4.16 -15.10 -11.80
C GLU A 97 3.86 -15.83 -10.48
N GLU A 98 4.88 -16.37 -9.82
CA GLU A 98 4.78 -17.17 -8.60
C GLU A 98 5.13 -16.36 -7.34
N LEU A 99 5.51 -15.10 -7.51
CA LEU A 99 5.94 -14.23 -6.43
C LEU A 99 4.91 -13.14 -6.13
N PHE A 100 4.77 -12.85 -4.83
CA PHE A 100 4.01 -11.72 -4.34
C PHE A 100 4.96 -10.70 -3.73
N TYR A 101 4.84 -9.45 -4.15
CA TYR A 101 5.69 -8.34 -3.72
C TYR A 101 4.96 -7.49 -2.68
N PHE A 102 5.59 -7.29 -1.52
CA PHE A 102 5.12 -6.33 -0.51
C PHE A 102 5.95 -5.06 -0.65
N GLY A 103 5.27 -3.95 -0.94
CA GLY A 103 5.88 -2.67 -1.28
C GLY A 103 6.08 -1.78 -0.07
N GLU A 104 5.07 -0.99 0.26
CA GLU A 104 5.14 0.00 1.33
C GLU A 104 4.32 -0.40 2.56
N SER A 105 4.76 0.11 3.71
CA SER A 105 3.97 0.15 4.94
C SER A 105 4.13 1.50 5.62
N VAL A 106 3.04 2.02 6.18
CA VAL A 106 3.01 3.24 7.00
C VAL A 106 2.23 3.02 8.29
#